data_AF-R7KW10-F1
#
_entry.id   AF-R7KW10-F1
#
_cell.length_a   1.000
_cell.length_b   1.000
_cell.length_c   1.000
_cell.angle_alpha   90.00
_cell.angle_beta   90.00
_cell.angle_gamma   90.00
#
_symmetry.space_group_name_H-M   'P 1'
#
loop_
_entity.id
_entity.type
_entity.pdbx_description
1 polymer ?
#
loop_
_entity_poly.entity_id
_entity_poly.type
_entity_poly.pdbx_seq_one_letter_code
_entity_poly.pdbx_strand_id
1 'polypeptide(L)' 'MGAEKVTVQNLEIVKIDAENNLIAVKGAIPGPKNGIVTIVDCVKKA' A
#
# COMPACT_ATOMS: atom_id res chain seq x y z
N MET A 1 -17.68 -4.46 13.82
CA MET A 1 -17.10 -3.15 13.44
C MET A 1 -15.68 -3.08 13.98
N GLY A 2 -14.68 -2.92 13.09
CA GLY A 2 -13.37 -2.38 13.45
C GLY A 2 -12.21 -3.37 13.61
N ALA A 3 -11.97 -4.28 12.65
CA ALA A 3 -10.67 -4.95 12.46
C ALA A 3 -10.61 -5.76 11.14
N GLU A 4 -11.33 -5.35 10.09
CA GLU A 4 -11.30 -6.09 8.83
C GLU A 4 -10.04 -5.74 8.04
N LYS A 5 -9.29 -6.78 7.62
CA LYS A 5 -8.15 -6.62 6.72
C LYS A 5 -8.67 -6.20 5.35
N VAL A 6 -8.70 -4.90 5.10
CA VAL A 6 -9.00 -4.35 3.79
C VAL A 6 -7.71 -4.34 2.98
N THR A 7 -7.73 -4.99 1.82
CA THR A 7 -6.62 -4.97 0.86
C THR A 7 -7.08 -4.24 -0.38
N VAL A 8 -6.50 -3.06 -0.62
CA VAL A 8 -6.68 -2.34 -1.89
C VAL A 8 -5.68 -2.91 -2.88
N GLN A 9 -6.19 -3.52 -3.95
CA GLN A 9 -5.40 -4.04 -5.06
C GLN A 9 -5.36 -2.99 -6.19
N ASN A 10 -4.43 -3.14 -7.13
CA ASN A 10 -4.23 -2.22 -8.27
C ASN A 10 -3.73 -0.81 -7.88
N LEU A 11 -2.83 -0.75 -6.90
CA LEU A 11 -2.12 0.49 -6.53
C LEU A 11 -0.88 0.65 -7.42
N GLU A 12 -0.64 1.87 -7.89
CA GLU A 12 0.47 2.16 -8.80
C GLU A 12 1.62 2.79 -8.02
N ILE A 13 2.84 2.29 -8.17
CA ILE A 13 4.02 2.85 -7.48
C ILE A 13 4.57 3.98 -8.34
N VAL A 14 4.46 5.22 -7.86
CA VAL A 14 4.89 6.42 -8.60
C VAL A 14 6.36 6.74 -8.38
N LYS A 15 6.92 6.38 -7.22
CA LYS A 15 8.34 6.62 -6.94
C LYS A 15 8.85 5.69 -5.86
N ILE A 16 10.07 5.20 -6.04
CA ILE A 16 10.80 4.43 -5.03
C ILE A 16 12.07 5.21 -4.75
N ASP A 17 12.13 5.84 -3.58
CA ASP A 17 13.32 6.54 -3.11
C ASP A 17 14.04 5.60 -2.14
N ALA A 18 14.90 4.74 -2.70
CA ALA A 18 15.65 3.73 -1.93
C ALA A 18 16.58 4.36 -0.88
N GLU A 19 17.06 5.58 -1.12
CA GLU A 19 17.94 6.30 -0.20
C GLU A 19 17.24 6.67 1.13
N ASN A 20 15.94 6.98 1.05
CA ASN A 20 15.14 7.32 2.24
C ASN A 20 14.25 6.16 2.68
N ASN A 21 14.35 4.98 2.04
CA ASN A 21 13.42 3.86 2.22
C ASN A 21 11.95 4.28 2.09
N LEU A 22 11.67 5.25 1.22
CA LEU A 22 10.32 5.76 0.98
C LEU A 22 9.75 5.19 -0.31
N ILE A 23 8.52 4.72 -0.24
CA ILE A 23 7.77 4.26 -1.41
C ILE A 23 6.56 5.18 -1.56
N ALA A 24 6.52 5.92 -2.66
CA ALA A 24 5.37 6.71 -3.03
C ALA A 24 4.41 5.82 -3.82
N VAL A 25 3.30 5.46 -3.18
CA VAL A 25 2.21 4.69 -3.79
C VAL A 25 1.06 5.64 -4.14
N LYS A 26 0.63 5.60 -5.40
CA LYS A 26 -0.54 6.33 -5.89
C LYS A 26 -1.79 5.50 -5.60
N GLY A 27 -2.56 5.94 -4.61
CA GLY A 27 -3.86 5.38 -4.27
C GLY A 27 -4.18 5.48 -2.79
N ALA A 28 -5.14 4.67 -2.35
CA ALA A 28 -5.59 4.64 -0.96
C ALA A 28 -4.93 3.49 -0.20
N ILE A 29 -4.14 3.82 0.83
CA ILE A 29 -3.64 2.85 1.79
C ILE A 29 -4.72 2.68 2.86
N PRO A 30 -5.31 1.48 3.02
CA PRO A 30 -6.27 1.23 4.08
C PRO A 30 -5.53 1.17 5.42
N GLY A 31 -5.95 2.01 6.36
CA GLY A 31 -5.40 2.06 7.72
C GLY A 31 -4.96 3.46 8.14
N PRO A 32 -4.75 3.68 9.44
CA PRO A 32 -4.25 4.95 9.96
C PRO A 32 -2.79 5.19 9.59
N LYS A 33 -2.38 6.47 9.54
CA LYS A 33 -0.97 6.86 9.40
C LYS A 33 -0.15 6.23 10.55
N ASN A 34 1.00 5.65 10.23
CA ASN A 34 1.87 4.91 11.16
C ASN A 34 1.38 3.50 11.57
N GLY A 35 0.36 2.95 10.90
CA GLY A 35 -0.06 1.56 11.05
C GLY A 35 0.87 0.59 10.31
N ILE A 36 0.97 -0.65 10.82
CA ILE A 36 1.72 -1.71 10.14
C ILE A 36 0.94 -2.13 8.90
N VAL A 37 1.53 -1.95 7.72
CA VAL A 37 0.96 -2.38 6.44
C VAL A 37 1.74 -3.58 5.90
N THR A 38 1.02 -4.54 5.33
CA THR A 38 1.64 -5.66 4.60
C THR A 38 1.57 -5.33 3.11
N ILE A 39 2.72 -5.12 2.50
CA ILE A 39 2.83 -4.96 1.05
C ILE A 39 2.81 -6.38 0.47
N VAL A 40 1.76 -6.69 -0.29
CA VAL A 40 1.64 -7.94 -1.04
C VAL A 40 1.58 -7.62 -2.51
N ASP A 41 2.16 -8.50 -3.33
CA ASP A 41 2.10 -8.36 -4.78
C ASP A 41 0.65 -8.46 -5.27
N CYS A 42 0.29 -7.65 -6.26
CA CYS A 42 -1.09 -7.59 -6.73
C CYS A 42 -1.38 -8.81 -7.60
N VAL A 43 -2.22 -9.73 -7.10
CA VAL A 43 -2.64 -10.93 -7.85
C VAL A 43 -3.58 -10.62 -9.01
N LYS A 44 -4.25 -9.47 -8.99
CA LYS A 44 -5.07 -9.00 -10.11
C LYS A 44 -4.21 -8.21 -11.08
N LYS A 45 -3.96 -8.81 -12.25
CA LYS A 45 -3.45 -8.11 -13.43
C LYS A 45 -4.55 -7.22 -14.00
N ALA A 46 -4.21 -5.97 -14.31
CA ALA A 46 -4.96 -5.14 -15.25
C ALA A 46 -4.79 -5.67 -16.67
#